data_AF-A0A4Q9BG28-F1
#
_entry.id   AF-A0A4Q9BG28-F1
#
_cell.length_a   1.000
_cell.length_b   1.000
_cell.length_c   1.000
_cell.angle_alpha   90.00
_cell.angle_beta   90.00
_cell.angle_gamma   90.00
#
_symmetry.space_group_name_H-M   'P 1'
#
loop_
_entity.id
_entity.type
_entity.pdbx_description
1 polymer ?
#
loop_
_entity_poly.entity_id
_entity_poly.type
_entity_poly.pdbx_seq_one_letter_code
_entity_poly.pdbx_strand_id
1 'polypeptide(L)'
;MKKVAFILSLFLMAFSAKAQDNININFSNDYKDVYHLSLIIYTPDGKIQTRVSNLNPAETKTYSLPARTEIFIADYKQEAFAMKGNDIKATGVKPFLVLKDSDSEVLIKLSSLRSGS
;
A
#
# COMPACT_ATOMS: atom_id res chain seq x y z
N MET A 1 53.01 -8.05 3.47
CA MET A 1 51.73 -8.56 4.01
C MET A 1 50.87 -7.40 4.54
N LYS A 2 50.32 -6.54 3.66
CA LYS A 2 49.42 -5.43 4.06
C LYS A 2 48.28 -5.17 3.06
N LYS A 3 48.34 -5.75 1.86
CA LYS A 3 47.34 -5.51 0.78
C LYS A 3 46.22 -6.56 0.73
N VAL A 4 46.37 -7.71 1.39
CA VAL A 4 45.37 -8.79 1.37
C VAL A 4 44.27 -8.58 2.41
N ALA A 5 44.55 -7.87 3.51
CA ALA A 5 43.57 -7.58 4.55
C ALA A 5 42.48 -6.59 4.11
N PHE A 6 42.76 -5.75 3.10
CA PHE A 6 41.83 -4.70 2.66
C PHE A 6 40.69 -5.22 1.78
N ILE A 7 40.89 -6.38 1.12
CA ILE A 7 39.87 -6.96 0.23
C ILE A 7 38.82 -7.74 1.04
N LEU A 8 39.20 -8.27 2.22
CA LEU A 8 38.30 -9.06 3.05
C LEU A 8 37.30 -8.20 3.84
N SER A 9 37.62 -6.92 4.14
CA SER A 9 36.68 -6.02 4.82
C SER A 9 35.56 -5.51 3.92
N LEU A 10 35.77 -5.46 2.60
CA LEU A 10 34.79 -4.96 1.64
C LEU A 10 33.62 -5.95 1.42
N PHE A 11 33.84 -7.24 1.67
CA PHE A 11 32.81 -8.28 1.53
C PHE A 11 31.80 -8.31 2.70
N LEU A 12 32.12 -7.70 3.84
CA LEU A 12 31.23 -7.66 5.01
C LEU A 12 30.21 -6.51 4.97
N MET A 13 30.29 -5.62 3.98
CA MET A 13 29.29 -4.59 3.71
C MET A 13 28.24 -5.04 2.68
N ALA A 14 28.09 -6.35 2.45
CA ALA A 14 26.96 -6.90 1.72
C ALA A 14 25.69 -6.73 2.57
N PHE A 15 25.12 -5.52 2.47
CA PHE A 15 23.72 -5.15 2.67
C PHE A 15 22.93 -6.10 3.59
N SER A 16 22.87 -5.74 4.87
CA SER A 16 21.72 -6.08 5.70
C SER A 16 20.50 -5.28 5.20
N ALA A 17 20.04 -5.54 3.98
CA ALA A 17 18.69 -5.18 3.57
C ALA A 17 17.78 -6.08 4.41
N LYS A 18 17.32 -5.57 5.55
CA LYS A 18 16.19 -6.18 6.25
C LYS A 18 15.06 -6.16 5.23
N ALA A 19 14.71 -7.33 4.68
CA ALA A 19 13.44 -7.49 4.00
C ALA A 19 12.39 -7.06 5.03
N GLN A 20 11.79 -5.89 4.80
CA GLN A 20 10.68 -5.42 5.61
C GLN A 20 9.56 -6.42 5.35
N ASP A 21 9.08 -7.10 6.40
CA ASP A 21 7.95 -8.01 6.26
C ASP A 21 6.76 -7.24 5.69
N ASN A 22 6.19 -7.76 4.60
CA ASN A 22 4.98 -7.19 4.03
C ASN A 22 3.79 -7.54 4.91
N ILE A 23 2.87 -6.61 5.01
CA ILE A 23 1.62 -6.71 5.73
C ILE A 23 0.53 -7.05 4.72
N ASN A 24 -0.27 -8.06 5.02
CA ASN A 24 -1.42 -8.39 4.21
C ASN A 24 -2.58 -7.46 4.59
N ILE A 25 -3.11 -6.75 3.60
CA ILE A 25 -4.34 -5.98 3.72
C ILE A 25 -5.42 -6.59 2.86
N ASN A 26 -6.56 -6.84 3.48
CA ASN A 26 -7.72 -7.49 2.89
C ASN A 26 -8.88 -6.51 2.80
N PHE A 27 -9.42 -6.32 1.60
CA PHE A 27 -10.63 -5.56 1.35
C PHE A 27 -11.76 -6.54 1.03
N SER A 28 -12.69 -6.70 1.96
CA SER A 28 -13.79 -7.67 1.85
C SER A 28 -15.09 -6.95 1.50
N ASN A 29 -15.69 -7.33 0.37
CA ASN A 29 -16.98 -6.78 -0.05
C ASN A 29 -18.12 -7.47 0.71
N ASP A 30 -18.62 -6.81 1.74
CA ASP A 30 -19.76 -7.25 2.54
C ASP A 30 -21.10 -6.63 2.07
N TYR A 31 -21.12 -5.97 0.91
CA TYR A 31 -22.36 -5.55 0.24
C TYR A 31 -23.01 -6.69 -0.54
N LYS A 32 -24.29 -6.49 -0.91
CA LYS A 32 -25.04 -7.38 -1.82
C LYS A 32 -24.76 -7.11 -3.30
N ASP A 33 -24.13 -5.98 -3.61
CA ASP A 33 -23.82 -5.54 -4.97
C ASP A 33 -22.29 -5.55 -5.20
N VAL A 34 -21.90 -5.42 -6.47
CA VAL A 34 -20.49 -5.26 -6.85
C VAL A 34 -19.97 -3.93 -6.30
N TYR A 35 -18.81 -3.96 -5.65
CA TYR A 35 -18.13 -2.77 -5.15
C TYR A 35 -16.95 -2.40 -6.05
N HIS A 36 -16.90 -1.15 -6.50
CA HIS A 36 -15.78 -0.60 -7.23
C HIS A 36 -14.72 -0.08 -6.26
N LEU A 37 -13.64 -0.83 -6.07
CA LEU A 37 -12.53 -0.48 -5.20
C LEU A 37 -11.43 0.21 -5.99
N SER A 38 -11.17 1.48 -5.65
CA SER A 38 -10.06 2.26 -6.19
C SER A 38 -9.10 2.66 -5.08
N LEU A 39 -7.85 2.26 -5.23
CA LEU A 39 -6.78 2.52 -4.26
C LEU A 39 -5.68 3.36 -4.91
N ILE A 40 -5.20 4.35 -4.18
CA ILE A 40 -3.96 5.06 -4.51
C ILE A 40 -2.98 4.79 -3.38
N ILE A 41 -1.85 4.18 -3.74
CA ILE A 41 -0.91 3.55 -2.81
C ILE A 41 0.44 4.25 -2.94
N TYR A 42 0.95 4.75 -1.81
CA TYR A 42 2.28 5.34 -1.70
C TYR A 42 3.14 4.44 -0.83
N THR A 43 4.09 3.74 -1.45
CA THR A 43 5.02 2.86 -0.75
C THR A 43 6.21 3.66 -0.21
N PRO A 44 6.88 3.20 0.87
CA PRO A 44 8.00 3.92 1.48
C PRO A 44 9.22 4.07 0.56
N ASP A 45 9.32 3.29 -0.52
CA ASP A 45 10.33 3.44 -1.56
C ASP A 45 10.04 4.57 -2.56
N GLY A 46 8.96 5.33 -2.34
CA GLY A 46 8.57 6.49 -3.15
C GLY A 46 7.73 6.14 -4.38
N LYS A 47 7.38 4.87 -4.61
CA LYS A 47 6.49 4.51 -5.72
C LYS A 47 5.04 4.86 -5.41
N ILE A 48 4.36 5.33 -6.45
CA ILE A 48 2.92 5.63 -6.43
C ILE A 48 2.23 4.64 -7.37
N GLN A 49 1.17 4.01 -6.91
CA GLN A 49 0.40 3.04 -7.69
C GLN A 49 -1.09 3.29 -7.56
N THR A 50 -1.80 3.27 -8.68
CA THR A 50 -3.27 3.22 -8.71
C THR A 50 -3.70 1.78 -8.97
N ARG A 51 -4.54 1.22 -8.10
CA ARG A 51 -5.07 -0.13 -8.21
C ARG A 51 -6.59 -0.08 -8.18
N VAL A 52 -7.20 -0.52 -9.28
CA VAL A 52 -8.66 -0.54 -9.44
C VAL A 52 -9.13 -1.99 -9.56
N SER A 53 -10.20 -2.35 -8.86
CA SER A 53 -10.79 -3.69 -8.91
C SER A 53 -12.28 -3.63 -8.60
N ASN A 54 -13.09 -4.38 -9.36
CA ASN A 54 -14.49 -4.61 -9.02
C ASN A 54 -14.57 -5.92 -8.22
N LEU A 55 -15.09 -5.84 -7.00
CA LEU A 55 -15.24 -6.99 -6.11
C LEU A 55 -16.69 -7.43 -6.11
N ASN A 56 -16.95 -8.70 -6.42
CA ASN A 56 -18.28 -9.29 -6.29
C ASN A 56 -18.70 -9.39 -4.81
N PRO A 57 -20.00 -9.59 -4.50
CA PRO A 57 -20.45 -9.84 -3.14
C PRO A 57 -19.66 -11.00 -2.49
N ALA A 58 -19.24 -10.81 -1.23
CA ALA A 58 -18.40 -11.72 -0.46
C ALA A 58 -16.96 -11.94 -1.00
N GLU A 59 -16.57 -11.26 -2.08
CA GLU A 59 -15.19 -11.32 -2.59
C GLU A 59 -14.24 -10.54 -1.68
N THR A 60 -13.02 -11.06 -1.52
CA THR A 60 -11.94 -10.38 -0.80
C THR A 60 -10.77 -10.15 -1.73
N LYS A 61 -10.31 -8.89 -1.80
CA LYS A 61 -9.09 -8.51 -2.50
C LYS A 61 -7.96 -8.31 -1.50
N THR A 62 -6.89 -9.07 -1.65
CA THR A 62 -5.71 -8.98 -0.79
C THR A 62 -4.55 -8.32 -1.49
N TYR A 63 -3.85 -7.43 -0.79
CA TYR A 63 -2.57 -6.88 -1.20
C TYR A 63 -1.52 -7.16 -0.12
N SER A 64 -0.30 -7.47 -0.54
CA SER A 64 0.86 -7.61 0.35
C SER A 64 1.75 -6.38 0.15
N LEU A 65 1.79 -5.51 1.15
CA LEU A 65 2.40 -4.17 1.07
C LEU A 65 3.39 -3.97 2.22
N PRO A 66 4.51 -3.25 2.01
CA PRO A 66 5.44 -2.97 3.10
C PRO A 66 4.79 -2.06 4.15
N ALA A 67 5.30 -2.12 5.38
CA ALA A 67 4.93 -1.15 6.41
C ALA A 67 5.17 0.29 5.96
N ARG A 68 4.46 1.23 6.58
CA ARG A 68 4.46 2.68 6.28
C ARG A 68 3.89 3.03 4.92
N THR A 69 3.31 2.05 4.21
CA THR A 69 2.51 2.33 3.02
C THR A 69 1.29 3.14 3.41
N GLU A 70 1.10 4.25 2.71
CA GLU A 70 -0.09 5.07 2.82
C GLU A 70 -1.10 4.65 1.75
N ILE A 71 -2.33 4.37 2.17
CA ILE A 71 -3.39 3.87 1.31
C ILE A 71 -4.54 4.87 1.34
N PHE A 72 -4.91 5.34 0.16
CA PHE A 72 -6.06 6.20 -0.07
C PHE A 72 -7.13 5.39 -0.78
N ILE A 73 -8.38 5.57 -0.36
CA ILE A 73 -9.56 5.03 -1.04
C ILE A 73 -10.12 6.16 -1.88
N ALA A 74 -10.05 5.99 -3.19
CA ALA A 74 -10.36 7.04 -4.15
C ALA A 74 -11.81 6.97 -4.60
N ASP A 75 -12.46 8.14 -4.68
CA ASP A 75 -13.67 8.27 -5.49
C ASP A 75 -13.32 8.34 -6.99
N TYR A 76 -14.34 8.36 -7.85
CA TYR A 76 -14.14 8.42 -9.31
C TYR A 76 -13.32 9.64 -9.78
N LYS A 77 -13.44 10.79 -9.11
CA LYS A 77 -12.69 12.00 -9.48
C LYS A 77 -11.22 11.86 -9.09
N GLN A 78 -10.96 11.36 -7.89
CA GLN A 78 -9.61 11.11 -7.38
C GLN A 78 -8.90 10.02 -8.18
N GLU A 79 -9.61 8.95 -8.56
CA GLU A 79 -9.09 7.92 -9.45
C GLU A 79 -8.65 8.52 -10.78
N ALA A 80 -9.55 9.22 -11.48
CA ALA A 80 -9.25 9.81 -12.78
C ALA A 80 -8.10 10.84 -12.70
N PHE A 81 -8.00 11.57 -11.59
CA PHE A 81 -6.90 12.48 -11.32
C PHE A 81 -5.57 11.75 -11.14
N ALA A 82 -5.54 10.68 -10.34
CA ALA A 82 -4.35 9.88 -10.10
C ALA A 82 -3.90 9.07 -11.32
N MET A 83 -4.84 8.54 -12.12
CA MET A 83 -4.55 7.83 -13.37
C MET A 83 -3.86 8.71 -14.42
N LYS A 84 -3.98 10.04 -14.32
CA LYS A 84 -3.23 11.00 -15.14
C LYS A 84 -1.80 11.25 -14.63
N GLY A 85 -1.38 10.54 -13.58
CA GLY A 85 -0.07 10.70 -12.94
C GLY A 85 0.00 11.86 -11.94
N ASN A 86 -1.15 12.46 -11.57
CA ASN A 86 -1.15 13.54 -10.59
C ASN A 86 -1.06 13.00 -9.16
N ASP A 87 -0.36 13.73 -8.29
CA ASP A 87 -0.24 13.40 -6.88
C ASP A 87 -1.46 13.88 -6.09
N ILE A 88 -2.26 12.95 -5.55
CA ILE A 88 -3.43 13.32 -4.74
C ILE A 88 -3.05 13.99 -3.42
N LYS A 89 -1.84 13.78 -2.88
CA LYS A 89 -1.40 14.44 -1.65
C LYS A 89 -1.30 15.95 -1.81
N ALA A 90 -1.02 16.42 -3.03
CA ALA A 90 -0.99 17.85 -3.35
C ALA A 90 -2.36 18.53 -3.17
N THR A 91 -3.45 17.76 -3.11
CA THR A 91 -4.81 18.27 -2.88
C THR A 91 -5.17 18.42 -1.41
N GLY A 92 -4.29 18.01 -0.48
CA GLY A 92 -4.53 18.04 0.96
C GLY A 92 -5.38 16.89 1.51
N VAL A 93 -5.77 15.94 0.65
CA VAL A 93 -6.44 14.70 1.07
C VAL A 93 -5.50 13.89 1.97
N LYS A 94 -6.05 13.33 3.06
CA LYS A 94 -5.31 12.49 4.00
C LYS A 94 -5.47 11.00 3.65
N PRO A 95 -4.46 10.17 3.94
CA PRO A 95 -4.59 8.73 3.73
C PRO A 95 -5.71 8.16 4.60
N PHE A 96 -6.42 7.17 4.06
CA PHE A 96 -7.41 6.41 4.82
C PHE A 96 -6.73 5.53 5.88
N LEU A 97 -5.61 4.92 5.49
CA LEU A 97 -4.83 4.03 6.34
C LEU A 97 -3.34 4.24 6.09
N VAL A 98 -2.55 4.17 7.15
CA VAL A 98 -1.10 4.04 7.07
C VAL A 98 -0.72 2.75 7.79
N LEU A 99 -0.10 1.82 7.06
CA LEU A 99 0.33 0.54 7.63
C LEU A 99 1.44 0.77 8.65
N LYS A 100 1.35 0.14 9.82
CA LYS A 100 2.33 0.26 10.89
C LYS A 100 3.25 -0.95 10.89
N ASP A 101 4.48 -0.76 11.37
CA ASP A 101 5.44 -1.86 11.53
C ASP A 101 4.93 -2.97 12.49
N SER A 102 3.95 -2.65 13.36
CA SER A 102 3.32 -3.60 14.29
C SER A 102 2.14 -4.37 13.71
N ASP A 103 1.65 -4.00 12.53
CA ASP A 103 0.49 -4.66 11.93
C ASP A 103 0.94 -6.01 11.35
N SER A 104 0.22 -7.08 11.64
CA SER A 104 0.44 -8.40 11.03
C SER A 104 -0.48 -8.62 9.83
N GLU A 105 -1.75 -8.24 10.00
CA GLU A 105 -2.80 -8.31 8.99
C GLU A 105 -3.82 -7.20 9.25
N VAL A 106 -4.37 -6.63 8.17
CA VAL A 106 -5.45 -5.64 8.23
C VAL A 106 -6.64 -6.15 7.42
N LEU A 107 -7.83 -6.13 8.02
CA LEU A 107 -9.09 -6.45 7.35
C LEU A 107 -10.01 -5.23 7.32
N ILE A 108 -10.38 -4.79 6.12
CA ILE A 108 -11.31 -3.70 5.87
C ILE A 108 -12.58 -4.29 5.24
N LYS A 109 -13.70 -4.19 5.97
CA LYS A 109 -15.02 -4.38 5.38
C LYS A 109 -15.40 -3.14 4.59
N LEU A 110 -15.76 -3.28 3.33
CA LEU A 110 -16.05 -2.15 2.45
C LEU A 110 -17.25 -1.33 2.93
N SER A 111 -18.18 -1.94 3.68
CA SER A 111 -19.27 -1.22 4.33
C SER A 111 -18.83 -0.15 5.32
N SER A 112 -17.66 -0.32 5.95
CA SER A 112 -17.12 0.64 6.92
C SER A 112 -16.66 1.95 6.30
N LEU A 113 -16.44 1.97 4.99
CA LEU A 113 -15.98 3.14 4.23
C LEU A 113 -17.09 4.19 4.05
N ARG A 114 -18.35 3.79 4.17
CA ARG A 114 -19.51 4.66 3.93
C ARG A 114 -19.85 5.56 5.12
N SER A 115 -19.31 5.30 6.31
CA SER A 115 -19.58 6.13 7.52
C SER A 115 -18.83 7.47 7.56
N GLY A 116 -18.23 7.92 6.44
CA GLY A 116 -17.43 9.14 6.38
C GLY A 116 -17.87 10.16 5.31
N SER A 117 -19.11 10.07 4.80
CA SER A 117 -19.67 11.05 3.84
C SER A 117 -20.50 12.12 4.52
#